data_AF-A0A2D4M185-F1
#
_entry.id   AF-A0A2D4M185-F1
#
_cell.length_a   1.000
_cell.length_b   1.000
_cell.length_c   1.000
_cell.angle_alpha   90.00
_cell.angle_beta   90.00
_cell.angle_gamma   90.00
#
_symmetry.space_group_name_H-M   'P 1'
#
loop_
_entity.id
_entity.type
_entity.pdbx_description
1 polymer ?
#
loop_
_entity_poly.entity_id
_entity_poly.type
_entity_poly.pdbx_seq_one_letter_code
_entity_poly.pdbx_strand_id
1 'polypeptide(L)'
;VYNWSKLQSIMNILFTGEERDLIRKAAMTSWDNKHPPTGNNGGPTGEQKFPLQKPNWQSNNEQDRRHMEDLREIITEGVKEAVPKNQNLNKAFEIYQDKDEALTTFLQRLKDHMRKYSGIDPDAQTGEGLLKFNFVTKSWPDTQKKIQKTEGWADIHS
;
A
#
# COMPACT_ATOMS: atom_id res chain seq x y z
N VAL A 1 -0.20 13.70 7.75
CA VAL A 1 1.22 13.33 7.53
C VAL A 1 1.39 11.87 7.94
N TYR A 2 1.81 10.99 7.03
CA TYR A 2 2.08 9.58 7.36
C TYR A 2 3.46 9.49 8.01
N ASN A 3 3.55 8.95 9.23
CA ASN A 3 4.83 8.70 9.89
C ASN A 3 5.32 7.27 9.61
N TRP A 4 6.59 6.98 9.92
CA TRP A 4 7.21 5.67 9.67
C TRP A 4 6.34 4.51 10.18
N SER A 5 5.83 4.61 11.41
CA SER A 5 5.01 3.56 12.02
C SER A 5 3.72 3.30 11.23
N LYS A 6 3.03 4.35 10.78
CA LYS A 6 1.81 4.20 9.98
C LYS A 6 2.08 3.54 8.62
N LEU A 7 3.20 3.90 7.97
CA LEU A 7 3.60 3.28 6.71
C LEU A 7 3.98 1.80 6.90
N GLN A 8 4.71 1.46 7.97
CA GLN A 8 5.02 0.07 8.29
C GLN A 8 3.77 -0.75 8.64
N SER A 9 2.82 -0.19 9.40
CA SER A 9 1.55 -0.87 9.68
C SER A 9 0.77 -1.16 8.40
N ILE A 10 0.71 -0.21 7.48
CA ILE A 10 0.08 -0.42 6.16
C ILE A 10 0.80 -1.53 5.40
N MET A 11 2.14 -1.49 5.34
CA MET A 11 2.94 -2.55 4.69
C MET A 11 2.68 -3.93 5.30
N ASN A 12 2.56 -4.02 6.63
CA ASN A 12 2.33 -5.28 7.34
C ASN A 12 0.91 -5.84 7.16
N ILE A 13 -0.07 -4.96 6.91
CA ILE A 13 -1.44 -5.35 6.63
C ILE A 13 -1.58 -5.82 5.17
N LEU A 14 -0.88 -5.16 4.25
CA LEU A 14 -1.07 -5.37 2.81
C LEU A 14 -0.19 -6.47 2.22
N PHE A 15 0.97 -6.75 2.81
CA PHE A 15 1.99 -7.61 2.21
C PHE A 15 2.52 -8.65 3.21
N THR A 16 2.80 -9.85 2.71
CA THR A 16 3.46 -10.92 3.46
C THR A 16 4.89 -10.55 3.85
N GLY A 17 5.56 -11.36 4.68
CA GLY A 17 6.98 -11.17 4.98
C GLY A 17 7.84 -11.16 3.71
N GLU A 18 7.65 -12.16 2.85
CA GLU A 18 8.41 -12.32 1.60
C GLU A 18 8.18 -11.16 0.63
N GLU A 19 6.94 -10.72 0.43
CA GLU A 19 6.63 -9.56 -0.41
C GLU A 19 7.25 -8.27 0.14
N ARG A 20 7.25 -8.08 1.47
CA ARG A 20 7.91 -6.91 2.08
C ARG A 20 9.41 -6.92 1.83
N ASP A 21 10.06 -8.09 1.86
CA ASP A 21 11.49 -8.22 1.56
C ASP A 21 11.79 -7.90 0.09
N LEU A 22 10.94 -8.38 -0.83
CA LEU A 22 11.04 -8.06 -2.25
C LEU A 22 10.83 -6.56 -2.53
N ILE A 23 9.77 -5.98 -1.97
CA ILE A 23 9.45 -4.55 -2.07
C ILE A 23 10.63 -3.72 -1.57
N ARG A 24 11.15 -4.05 -0.39
CA ARG A 24 12.30 -3.36 0.19
C ARG A 24 13.52 -3.46 -0.71
N LYS A 25 13.85 -4.64 -1.22
CA LYS A 25 14.99 -4.85 -2.11
C LYS A 25 14.85 -4.00 -3.39
N ALA A 26 13.70 -4.06 -4.03
CA ALA A 26 13.42 -3.31 -5.25
C ALA A 26 13.44 -1.78 -5.00
N ALA A 27 12.90 -1.34 -3.86
CA ALA A 27 12.91 0.04 -3.42
C ALA A 27 14.33 0.59 -3.31
N MET A 28 15.21 -0.14 -2.61
CA MET A 28 16.61 0.25 -2.41
C MET A 28 17.36 0.29 -3.75
N THR A 29 17.18 -0.73 -4.59
CA THR A 29 17.79 -0.76 -5.93
C THR A 29 17.34 0.40 -6.81
N SER A 30 16.04 0.73 -6.84
CA SER A 30 15.53 1.89 -7.60
C SER A 30 16.15 3.19 -7.09
N TRP A 31 16.19 3.36 -5.76
CA TRP A 31 16.74 4.55 -5.14
C TRP A 31 18.22 4.74 -5.46
N ASP A 32 19.03 3.70 -5.28
CA ASP A 32 20.48 3.76 -5.51
C ASP A 32 20.81 4.01 -7.00
N ASN A 33 20.02 3.46 -7.92
CA ASN A 33 20.16 3.73 -9.36
C ASN A 33 19.86 5.19 -9.72
N LYS A 34 18.91 5.83 -9.04
CA LYS A 34 18.55 7.24 -9.26
C LYS A 34 19.48 8.21 -8.56
N HIS A 35 20.13 7.77 -7.48
CA HIS A 35 21.03 8.57 -6.66
C HIS A 35 22.42 7.93 -6.61
N PRO A 36 23.10 7.78 -7.77
CA PRO A 36 24.43 7.19 -7.79
C PRO A 36 25.37 8.01 -6.89
N PRO A 37 26.29 7.34 -6.18
CA PRO A 37 27.23 8.03 -5.30
C PRO A 37 28.04 9.04 -6.10
N THR A 38 27.86 10.32 -5.77
CA THR A 38 28.58 11.44 -6.40
C THR A 38 29.74 11.84 -5.48
N GLY A 39 30.96 11.59 -5.93
CA GLY A 39 32.18 11.91 -5.18
C GLY A 39 32.47 10.99 -3.99
N ASN A 40 33.42 11.39 -3.13
CA ASN A 40 33.97 10.54 -2.06
C ASN A 40 33.03 10.32 -0.86
N ASN A 41 31.90 11.04 -0.77
CA ASN A 41 31.05 11.00 0.41
C ASN A 41 29.89 10.00 0.32
N GLY A 42 29.65 9.39 -0.85
CA GLY A 42 28.51 8.51 -1.09
C GLY A 42 27.18 9.27 -1.02
N GLY A 43 26.30 9.09 -2.02
CA GLY A 43 24.92 9.60 -1.92
C GLY A 43 24.16 8.91 -0.78
N PRO A 44 23.00 9.46 -0.36
CA PRO A 44 22.18 8.78 0.63
C PRO A 44 21.72 7.43 0.07
N THR A 45 21.97 6.34 0.80
CA THR A 45 21.65 4.98 0.34
C THR A 45 20.17 4.66 0.53
N GLY A 46 19.66 3.72 -0.25
CA GLY A 46 18.30 3.20 -0.07
C GLY A 46 18.06 2.68 1.35
N GLU A 47 19.08 2.14 2.01
CA GLU A 47 19.01 1.67 3.40
C GLU A 47 18.76 2.80 4.40
N GLN A 48 19.39 3.97 4.20
CA GLN A 48 19.17 5.15 5.04
C GLN A 48 17.77 5.74 4.85
N LYS A 49 17.21 5.60 3.65
CA LYS A 49 15.89 6.15 3.28
C LYS A 49 14.74 5.20 3.57
N PHE A 50 15.02 3.90 3.63
CA PHE A 50 14.09 2.88 4.08
C PHE A 50 14.70 2.14 5.28
N PRO A 51 14.67 2.69 6.50
CA PRO A 51 15.24 2.00 7.66
C PRO A 51 14.36 0.82 8.13
N LEU A 52 14.99 -0.28 8.55
CA LEU A 52 14.32 -1.45 9.15
C LEU A 52 13.79 -1.16 10.56
N GLN A 53 14.52 -0.33 11.30
CA GLN A 53 14.15 0.07 12.66
C GLN A 53 13.44 1.42 12.63
N LYS A 54 12.57 1.64 13.62
CA LYS A 54 11.87 2.92 13.77
C LYS A 54 12.90 4.05 13.94
N PRO A 55 12.98 5.00 12.99
CA PRO A 55 13.87 6.14 13.14
C PRO A 55 13.30 7.13 14.15
N ASN A 56 14.16 7.96 14.75
CA ASN A 56 13.76 9.01 15.69
C ASN A 56 13.26 10.30 14.99
N TRP A 57 12.62 10.17 13.83
CA TRP A 57 12.17 11.30 13.02
C TRP A 57 10.98 12.00 13.66
N GLN A 58 11.08 13.31 13.84
CA GLN A 58 10.07 14.16 14.46
C GLN A 58 9.35 15.01 13.41
N SER A 59 8.02 15.09 13.49
CA SER A 59 7.21 15.82 12.50
C SER A 59 7.40 17.33 12.52
N ASN A 60 7.94 17.89 13.59
CA ASN A 60 8.25 19.30 13.76
C ASN A 60 9.62 19.70 13.17
N ASN A 61 10.44 18.73 12.79
CA ASN A 61 11.74 18.98 12.16
C ASN A 61 11.60 18.87 10.63
N GLU A 62 12.09 19.87 9.90
CA GLU A 62 11.96 19.92 8.44
C GLU A 62 12.72 18.80 7.74
N GLN A 63 13.92 18.48 8.22
CA GLN A 63 14.75 17.40 7.68
C GLN A 63 14.09 16.03 7.89
N ASP A 64 13.53 15.81 9.07
CA ASP A 64 12.77 14.59 9.39
C ASP A 64 11.48 14.48 8.56
N ARG A 65 10.83 15.60 8.26
CA ARG A 65 9.71 15.65 7.30
C ARG A 65 10.14 15.20 5.91
N ARG A 66 11.29 15.67 5.42
CA ARG A 66 11.85 15.22 4.13
C ARG A 66 12.17 13.73 4.16
N HIS A 67 12.73 13.22 5.25
CA HIS A 67 12.94 11.78 5.41
C HIS A 67 11.64 10.96 5.35
N MET A 68 10.53 11.47 5.91
CA MET A 68 9.22 10.83 5.79
C MET A 68 8.65 10.89 4.35
N GLU A 69 8.90 11.97 3.62
CA GLU A 69 8.53 12.11 2.21
C GLU A 69 9.34 11.13 1.34
N ASP A 70 10.65 11.06 1.53
CA ASP A 70 11.54 10.11 0.86
C ASP A 70 11.13 8.65 1.14
N LEU A 71 10.79 8.34 2.41
CA LEU A 71 10.32 7.02 2.79
C LEU A 71 9.02 6.63 2.07
N ARG A 72 8.10 7.59 1.89
CA ARG A 72 6.87 7.34 1.15
C ARG A 72 7.17 7.07 -0.33
N GLU A 73 8.08 7.83 -0.92
CA GLU A 73 8.47 7.67 -2.32
C GLU A 73 9.15 6.33 -2.56
N ILE A 74 10.18 6.00 -1.77
CA ILE A 74 10.94 4.75 -1.92
C ILE A 74 10.03 3.53 -1.73
N ILE A 75 9.10 3.54 -0.76
CA ILE A 75 8.11 2.46 -0.60
C ILE A 75 7.20 2.35 -1.83
N THR A 76 6.71 3.49 -2.34
CA THR A 76 5.82 3.51 -3.51
C THR A 76 6.50 2.92 -4.74
N GLU A 77 7.78 3.22 -4.94
CA GLU A 77 8.56 2.64 -6.03
C GLU A 77 8.86 1.17 -5.81
N GLY A 78 9.25 0.79 -4.59
CA GLY A 78 9.47 -0.60 -4.23
C GLY A 78 8.27 -1.49 -4.52
N VAL A 79 7.07 -1.02 -4.18
CA VAL A 79 5.82 -1.73 -4.50
C VAL A 79 5.65 -1.88 -6.01
N LYS A 80 5.87 -0.83 -6.80
CA LYS A 80 5.75 -0.90 -8.26
C LYS A 80 6.73 -1.88 -8.90
N GLU A 81 7.96 -1.91 -8.41
CA GLU A 81 9.04 -2.74 -8.98
C GLU A 81 9.01 -4.20 -8.49
N ALA A 82 8.55 -4.43 -7.25
CA ALA A 82 8.49 -5.77 -6.67
C ALA A 82 7.20 -6.53 -6.97
N VAL A 83 6.11 -5.84 -7.34
CA VAL A 83 4.91 -6.52 -7.84
C VAL A 83 5.30 -7.25 -9.12
N PRO A 84 5.17 -8.59 -9.16
CA PRO A 84 5.49 -9.35 -10.35
C PRO A 84 4.61 -8.84 -11.51
N LYS A 85 5.22 -8.43 -12.64
CA LYS A 85 4.48 -7.96 -13.84
C LYS A 85 3.41 -8.95 -14.34
N ASN A 86 3.49 -10.20 -13.90
CA ASN A 86 2.61 -11.34 -14.18
C ASN A 86 1.43 -11.50 -13.20
N GLN A 87 1.43 -10.85 -12.04
CA GLN A 87 0.22 -10.68 -11.24
C GLN A 87 -0.35 -9.31 -11.53
N ASN A 88 -1.47 -9.29 -12.24
CA ASN A 88 -2.14 -8.07 -12.67
C ASN A 88 -2.87 -7.42 -11.48
N LEU A 89 -2.21 -7.22 -10.33
CA LEU A 89 -2.79 -6.55 -9.15
C LEU A 89 -3.24 -5.13 -9.49
N ASN A 90 -2.49 -4.43 -10.33
CA ASN A 90 -2.93 -3.16 -10.90
C ASN A 90 -4.30 -3.32 -11.58
N LYS A 91 -4.44 -4.30 -12.48
CA LYS A 91 -5.72 -4.58 -13.16
C LYS A 91 -6.80 -5.13 -12.23
N ALA A 92 -6.44 -5.88 -11.18
CA ALA A 92 -7.34 -6.43 -10.19
C ALA A 92 -8.04 -5.34 -9.37
N PHE A 93 -7.37 -4.19 -9.22
CA PHE A 93 -7.83 -3.07 -8.40
C PHE A 93 -7.98 -1.74 -9.18
N GLU A 94 -7.87 -1.77 -10.51
CA GLU A 94 -8.16 -0.66 -11.42
C GLU A 94 -9.66 -0.57 -11.72
N ILE A 95 -10.48 -0.66 -10.67
CA ILE A 95 -11.92 -0.48 -10.74
C ILE A 95 -12.38 0.40 -9.59
N TYR A 96 -13.34 1.27 -9.87
CA TYR A 96 -13.95 2.18 -8.91
C TYR A 96 -15.47 1.94 -8.91
N GLN A 97 -16.10 2.25 -7.78
CA GLN A 97 -17.55 2.23 -7.71
C GLN A 97 -18.11 3.36 -8.58
N ASP A 98 -19.00 3.04 -9.50
CA ASP A 98 -19.70 4.05 -10.28
C ASP A 98 -20.72 4.80 -9.40
N LYS A 99 -21.04 6.06 -9.73
CA LYS A 99 -21.94 6.92 -8.92
C LYS A 99 -23.28 6.25 -8.57
N ASP A 100 -23.83 5.50 -9.52
CA ASP A 100 -25.15 4.87 -9.43
C ASP A 100 -25.05 3.34 -9.23
N GLU A 101 -23.84 2.81 -9.03
CA GLU A 101 -23.62 1.38 -8.81
C GLU A 101 -23.90 1.00 -7.34
N ALA A 102 -24.71 -0.04 -7.15
CA ALA A 102 -24.99 -0.58 -5.83
C ALA A 102 -23.70 -1.16 -5.19
N LEU A 103 -23.57 -1.00 -3.87
CA LEU A 103 -22.40 -1.46 -3.11
C LEU A 103 -22.12 -2.95 -3.26
N THR A 104 -23.17 -3.77 -3.28
CA THR A 104 -23.06 -5.22 -3.46
C THR A 104 -22.59 -5.59 -4.86
N THR A 105 -23.03 -4.86 -5.88
CA THR A 105 -22.57 -5.01 -7.26
C THR A 105 -21.09 -4.65 -7.39
N PHE A 106 -20.67 -3.54 -6.77
CA PHE A 106 -19.27 -3.14 -6.75
C PHE A 106 -18.39 -4.16 -6.02
N LEU A 107 -18.84 -4.66 -4.86
CA LEU A 107 -18.14 -5.71 -4.11
C LEU A 107 -17.93 -6.97 -4.95
N GLN A 108 -18.96 -7.41 -5.66
CA GLN A 108 -18.88 -8.59 -6.53
C GLN A 108 -17.90 -8.37 -7.68
N ARG A 109 -17.97 -7.21 -8.35
CA ARG A 109 -17.01 -6.81 -9.40
C ARG A 109 -15.56 -6.84 -8.91
N LEU A 110 -15.34 -6.39 -7.68
CA LEU A 110 -14.04 -6.37 -7.03
C LEU A 110 -13.53 -7.77 -6.73
N LYS A 111 -14.38 -8.67 -6.18
CA LYS A 111 -14.05 -10.09 -6.00
C LYS A 111 -13.69 -10.75 -7.33
N ASP A 112 -14.45 -10.48 -8.38
CA ASP A 112 -14.25 -11.10 -9.70
C ASP A 112 -12.97 -10.62 -10.38
N HIS A 113 -12.65 -9.33 -10.30
CA HIS A 113 -11.37 -8.79 -10.79
C HIS A 113 -10.19 -9.34 -10.01
N MET A 114 -10.32 -9.47 -8.69
CA MET A 114 -9.30 -10.05 -7.84
C MET A 114 -9.02 -11.50 -8.23
N ARG A 115 -10.05 -12.35 -8.36
CA ARG A 115 -9.88 -13.73 -8.83
C ARG A 115 -9.24 -13.79 -10.23
N LYS A 116 -9.73 -12.96 -11.16
CA LYS A 116 -9.33 -12.97 -12.57
C LYS A 116 -7.90 -12.49 -12.82
N TYR A 117 -7.44 -11.51 -12.06
CA TYR A 117 -6.20 -10.79 -12.37
C TYR A 117 -5.09 -10.97 -11.34
N SER A 118 -5.42 -11.33 -10.10
CA SER A 118 -4.43 -11.60 -9.05
C SER A 118 -4.23 -13.08 -8.73
N GLY A 119 -5.24 -13.92 -9.02
CA GLY A 119 -5.26 -15.32 -8.58
C GLY A 119 -5.45 -15.48 -7.06
N ILE A 120 -5.66 -14.38 -6.32
CA ILE A 120 -5.95 -14.40 -4.89
C ILE A 120 -7.41 -14.75 -4.69
N ASP A 121 -7.67 -15.72 -3.82
CA ASP A 121 -9.02 -16.04 -3.37
C ASP A 121 -9.51 -14.93 -2.42
N PRO A 122 -10.56 -14.15 -2.80
CA PRO A 122 -11.10 -13.08 -1.97
C PRO A 122 -11.76 -13.56 -0.68
N ASP A 123 -12.04 -14.85 -0.56
CA ASP A 123 -12.66 -15.45 0.63
C ASP A 123 -11.62 -16.11 1.57
N ALA A 124 -10.35 -16.15 1.17
CA ALA A 124 -9.23 -16.52 2.04
C ALA A 124 -8.79 -15.35 2.94
N GLN A 125 -8.18 -15.64 4.10
CA GLN A 125 -7.80 -14.64 5.11
C GLN A 125 -6.97 -13.47 4.52
N THR A 126 -5.99 -13.76 3.67
CA THR A 126 -5.16 -12.75 2.98
C THR A 126 -5.97 -11.95 1.96
N GLY A 127 -6.91 -12.59 1.26
CA GLY A 127 -7.74 -11.94 0.26
C GLY A 127 -8.81 -11.04 0.86
N GLU A 128 -9.36 -11.42 2.01
CA GLU A 128 -10.39 -10.65 2.70
C GLU A 128 -9.89 -9.27 3.13
N GLY A 129 -8.65 -9.18 3.61
CA GLY A 129 -8.03 -7.90 3.99
C GLY A 129 -7.84 -6.96 2.80
N LEU A 130 -7.34 -7.47 1.68
CA LEU A 130 -7.17 -6.71 0.43
C LEU A 130 -8.50 -6.28 -0.17
N LEU A 131 -9.51 -7.16 -0.11
CA LEU A 131 -10.86 -6.86 -0.57
C LEU A 131 -11.47 -5.71 0.23
N LYS A 132 -11.40 -5.76 1.57
CA LYS A 132 -11.91 -4.70 2.46
C LYS A 132 -11.21 -3.37 2.21
N PHE A 133 -9.88 -3.38 2.10
CA PHE A 133 -9.10 -2.17 1.85
C PHE A 133 -9.47 -1.52 0.51
N ASN A 134 -9.52 -2.29 -0.58
CA ASN A 134 -9.87 -1.77 -1.90
C ASN A 134 -11.34 -1.35 -1.97
N PHE A 135 -12.25 -2.08 -1.33
CA PHE A 135 -13.66 -1.70 -1.27
C PHE A 135 -13.83 -0.31 -0.63
N VAL A 136 -13.15 -0.02 0.48
CA VAL A 136 -13.22 1.31 1.12
C VAL A 136 -12.55 2.38 0.26
N THR A 137 -11.32 2.15 -0.22
CA THR A 137 -10.55 3.17 -0.94
C THR A 137 -11.07 3.48 -2.35
N LYS A 138 -11.81 2.54 -2.97
CA LYS A 138 -12.33 2.65 -4.34
C LYS A 138 -13.84 2.91 -4.42
N SER A 139 -14.54 2.88 -3.29
CA SER A 139 -15.95 3.30 -3.20
C SER A 139 -16.13 4.78 -3.46
N TRP A 140 -17.32 5.18 -3.95
CA TRP A 140 -17.64 6.58 -4.23
C TRP A 140 -17.56 7.44 -2.94
N PRO A 141 -17.17 8.73 -2.98
CA PRO A 141 -16.93 9.52 -1.77
C PRO A 141 -18.11 9.62 -0.78
N ASP A 142 -19.35 9.65 -1.29
CA ASP A 142 -20.54 9.65 -0.42
C ASP A 142 -20.77 8.29 0.25
N THR A 143 -20.38 7.21 -0.40
CA THR A 143 -20.35 5.86 0.16
C THR A 143 -19.26 5.75 1.22
N GLN A 144 -18.06 6.31 0.98
CA GLN A 144 -16.97 6.33 1.96
C GLN A 144 -17.40 7.06 3.24
N LYS A 145 -18.12 8.19 3.12
CA LYS A 145 -18.70 8.90 4.27
C LYS A 145 -19.76 8.10 5.01
N LYS A 146 -20.54 7.27 4.32
CA LYS A 146 -21.52 6.35 4.95
C LYS A 146 -20.81 5.21 5.69
N ILE A 147 -19.84 4.57 5.04
CA ILE A 147 -19.04 3.47 5.62
C ILE A 147 -18.28 3.95 6.87
N GLN A 148 -17.65 5.12 6.82
CA GLN A 148 -16.95 5.73 7.97
C GLN A 148 -17.88 6.09 9.14
N LYS A 149 -19.17 6.34 8.88
CA LYS A 149 -20.17 6.61 9.93
C LYS A 149 -20.72 5.34 10.57
N THR A 150 -20.67 4.21 9.88
CA THR A 150 -21.12 2.89 10.35
C THR A 150 -19.99 2.04 10.93
N GLU A 151 -18.84 2.60 11.31
CA GLU A 151 -17.82 1.87 12.08
C GLU A 151 -18.27 1.58 13.53
N GLY A 152 -19.36 0.84 13.67
CA GLY A 152 -19.61 -0.14 14.73
C GLY A 152 -19.39 -1.53 14.13
N TRP A 153 -18.14 -1.94 13.99
CA TRP A 153 -17.70 -3.19 13.37
C TRP A 153 -17.97 -4.44 14.25
N ALA A 154 -19.18 -4.61 14.79
CA ALA A 154 -19.51 -5.78 15.63
C ALA A 154 -20.66 -6.67 15.11
N ASP A 155 -21.64 -6.15 14.35
CA ASP A 155 -22.88 -6.92 14.10
C ASP A 155 -23.10 -7.27 12.62
N ILE A 156 -22.17 -8.01 12.00
CA ILE A 156 -22.44 -8.74 10.75
C ILE A 156 -22.24 -10.25 10.91
N HIS A 157 -22.30 -10.72 12.16
CA HIS A 157 -22.60 -12.12 12.48
C HIS A 157 -23.80 -12.16 13.41
N SER A 158 -25.00 -12.21 12.83
CA SER A 158 -26.13 -12.97 13.37
C SER A 158 -27.02 -13.45 12.24
#